data_AF-P75595-F1
#
_entry.id   AF-P75595-F1
#
_cell.length_a   1.000
_cell.length_b   1.000
_cell.length_c   1.000
_cell.angle_alpha   90.00
_cell.angle_beta   90.00
_cell.angle_gamma   90.00
#
_symmetry.space_group_name_H-M   'P 1'
#
loop_
_entity.id
_entity.type
_entity.pdbx_description
1 polymer ?
#
loop_
_entity_poly.entity_id
_entity_poly.type
_entity_poly.pdbx_seq_one_letter_code
_entity_poly.pdbx_strand_id
1 'polypeptide(L)'
;MQFKYGALIFSGFLGLSIVLASCGARGKFDQVDDGKIKLASSLTSRSASAALQKVVEKYNKVKGVNDYPIEITQIAGGYDGGRTDLQTRVSVKDKTSFYNMILNYPDLVSVLARNGMELPFDGVNVDKLSPNFLKFNERISGVAKKANYAIPISMSTDILILNAPVLHYILNSAKKNDGNTKVQVKAQSKDSQTKVKGTMEIGTDESTKNLWSDIQKKAGENGKATTEGTKKAAAKSTHLTLLTKSEQSTQGNNGASESDKKIEETWGTYSEVDGGLKNYTFKADVFDTWHGLIDFSTRVAKSFKNKVSDISTKKGTDIQGVLGLDSTPNALFTSVFAAGDSNFDNFFYKVKDGRADFSNFNENGTSYKNLEKVFNDYKKLTDSNGLFVNKGGSYTSNFQKFHQLAYSISSSSGYAYAFAGENSKRLKFNDDTFIEYPSFTQEIHAPGQSSQKEGGQQQSNSKDNGNLLGTFTIEAAKSKTKTEVKKTEDTQNQGKKAEGTPNQGKKAEGTENQGKTIFLYKTSIPNDKQDGVDAVLIKDK
;
A
#
# COMPACT_ATOMS: atom_id res chain seq x y z
N MET A 1 -20.81 24.94 -15.57
CA MET A 1 -20.16 24.98 -14.24
C MET A 1 -18.67 24.74 -14.45
N GLN A 2 -17.81 25.69 -14.06
CA GLN A 2 -16.35 25.53 -14.18
C GLN A 2 -15.82 24.66 -13.03
N PHE A 3 -15.20 23.53 -13.37
CA PHE A 3 -14.61 22.60 -12.41
C PHE A 3 -13.31 23.17 -11.81
N LYS A 4 -13.32 23.45 -10.50
CA LYS A 4 -12.12 23.81 -9.71
C LYS A 4 -11.68 22.60 -8.86
N TYR A 5 -10.96 21.65 -9.45
CA TYR A 5 -10.29 20.60 -8.67
C TYR A 5 -8.88 21.07 -8.30
N GLY A 6 -8.71 21.52 -7.07
CA GLY A 6 -7.39 21.68 -6.46
C GLY A 6 -6.95 20.37 -5.85
N ALA A 7 -6.02 19.66 -6.49
CA ALA A 7 -5.35 18.50 -5.92
C ALA A 7 -4.54 18.91 -4.67
N LEU A 8 -4.69 18.19 -3.57
CA LEU A 8 -4.07 18.49 -2.27
C LEU A 8 -3.28 17.30 -1.75
N ILE A 9 -2.04 17.59 -1.33
CA ILE A 9 -1.05 16.65 -0.81
C ILE A 9 -0.92 16.87 0.71
N PHE A 10 -0.99 15.79 1.48
CA PHE A 10 -0.98 15.75 2.95
C PHE A 10 0.22 14.95 3.49
N SER A 11 0.65 15.30 4.70
CA SER A 11 1.59 14.53 5.52
C SER A 11 1.22 14.71 6.99
N GLY A 12 1.32 13.65 7.79
CA GLY A 12 0.97 13.63 9.21
C GLY A 12 2.12 13.17 10.10
N PHE A 13 2.14 13.64 11.36
CA PHE A 13 2.23 12.84 12.60
C PHE A 13 2.30 13.74 13.85
N LEU A 14 1.90 13.15 14.99
CA LEU A 14 1.72 13.67 16.35
C LEU A 14 3.03 13.97 17.13
N GLY A 15 2.93 14.87 18.11
CA GLY A 15 3.86 14.99 19.24
C GLY A 15 3.80 16.34 19.97
N LEU A 16 3.33 16.36 21.22
CA LEU A 16 3.29 17.52 22.11
C LEU A 16 4.63 17.68 22.86
N SER A 17 5.19 18.89 22.91
CA SER A 17 6.08 19.35 23.99
C SER A 17 6.19 20.88 23.91
N ILE A 18 5.68 21.55 24.95
CA ILE A 18 6.01 22.95 25.23
C ILE A 18 7.47 22.98 25.65
N VAL A 19 8.35 23.50 24.81
CA VAL A 19 9.64 24.04 25.28
C VAL A 19 9.54 25.55 25.20
N LEU A 20 9.36 26.13 26.38
CA LEU A 20 9.57 27.54 26.66
C LEU A 20 11.01 27.92 26.28
N ALA A 21 11.13 28.92 25.41
CA ALA A 21 12.30 29.75 25.18
C ALA A 21 13.67 29.07 24.97
N SER A 22 14.15 29.08 23.73
CA SER A 22 15.46 29.69 23.49
C SER A 22 15.40 30.64 22.29
N CYS A 23 15.43 31.94 22.57
CA CYS A 23 16.13 32.86 21.68
C CYS A 23 17.60 32.45 21.71
N GLY A 24 18.00 31.52 20.83
CA GLY A 24 19.38 31.06 20.79
C GLY A 24 19.57 29.94 19.78
N ALA A 25 19.97 30.34 18.56
CA ALA A 25 20.38 29.51 17.42
C ALA A 25 19.45 28.34 17.07
N ARG A 26 18.88 28.33 15.86
CA ARG A 26 18.05 27.24 15.33
C ARG A 26 18.78 25.87 15.23
N GLY A 27 19.78 25.51 16.02
CA GLY A 27 20.49 24.23 15.88
C GLY A 27 21.27 24.06 14.57
N LYS A 28 21.18 25.03 13.63
CA LYS A 28 21.89 25.08 12.35
C LYS A 28 23.37 24.75 12.53
N PHE A 29 23.90 23.98 11.60
CA PHE A 29 25.32 23.66 11.47
C PHE A 29 25.68 23.62 9.99
N ASP A 30 26.95 23.90 9.70
CA ASP A 30 27.50 23.79 8.36
C ASP A 30 28.02 22.37 8.13
N GLN A 31 27.79 21.88 6.92
CA GLN A 31 28.31 20.60 6.44
C GLN A 31 29.77 20.79 5.96
N VAL A 32 30.55 19.72 5.99
CA VAL A 32 31.88 19.70 5.35
C VAL A 32 31.67 19.75 3.84
N ASP A 33 32.34 20.70 3.18
CA ASP A 33 32.42 20.73 1.72
C ASP A 33 33.40 19.65 1.25
N ASP A 34 32.87 18.56 0.70
CA ASP A 34 33.61 17.45 0.13
C ASP A 34 33.62 17.47 -1.42
N GLY A 35 33.24 18.60 -2.03
CA GLY A 35 33.26 18.81 -3.48
C GLY A 35 32.22 18.00 -4.25
N LYS A 36 31.15 17.55 -3.57
CA LYS A 36 30.08 16.74 -4.18
C LYS A 36 28.72 17.06 -3.58
N ILE A 37 27.66 16.84 -4.37
CA ILE A 37 26.27 16.96 -3.94
C ILE A 37 25.76 15.55 -3.63
N LYS A 38 25.54 15.25 -2.35
CA LYS A 38 24.91 14.01 -1.92
C LYS A 38 23.39 14.12 -2.05
N LEU A 39 22.80 13.29 -2.90
CA LEU A 39 21.36 13.12 -3.05
C LEU A 39 20.92 11.86 -2.28
N ALA A 40 20.32 12.06 -1.11
CA ALA A 40 19.68 10.99 -0.38
C ALA A 40 18.45 10.47 -1.11
N SER A 41 18.34 9.15 -1.27
CA SER A 41 17.19 8.48 -1.87
C SER A 41 16.78 7.29 -1.01
N SER A 42 15.46 7.13 -0.85
CA SER A 42 14.85 5.99 -0.17
C SER A 42 13.91 5.20 -1.09
N LEU A 43 14.11 5.34 -2.41
CA LEU A 43 13.32 4.61 -3.41
C LEU A 43 13.50 3.11 -3.26
N THR A 44 12.38 2.39 -3.06
CA THR A 44 12.39 0.93 -2.95
C THR A 44 12.22 0.24 -4.32
N SER A 45 11.63 0.93 -5.30
CA SER A 45 11.48 0.42 -6.66
C SER A 45 12.83 0.37 -7.38
N ARG A 46 13.21 -0.83 -7.85
CA ARG A 46 14.45 -1.03 -8.63
C ARG A 46 14.44 -0.24 -9.94
N SER A 47 13.29 -0.17 -10.63
CA SER A 47 13.18 0.58 -11.88
C SER A 47 13.28 2.09 -11.64
N ALA A 48 12.65 2.60 -10.59
CA ALA A 48 12.76 4.01 -10.21
C ALA A 48 14.19 4.38 -9.78
N SER A 49 14.83 3.52 -8.98
CA SER A 49 16.23 3.68 -8.57
C SER A 49 17.18 3.68 -9.76
N ALA A 50 16.98 2.77 -10.72
CA ALA A 50 17.76 2.73 -11.95
C ALA A 50 17.54 3.97 -12.82
N ALA A 51 16.30 4.47 -12.91
CA ALA A 51 16.01 5.71 -13.62
C ALA A 51 16.71 6.92 -12.98
N LEU A 52 16.65 7.04 -11.64
CA LEU A 52 17.36 8.10 -10.91
C LEU A 52 18.87 8.02 -11.14
N GLN A 53 19.45 6.82 -11.08
CA GLN A 53 20.87 6.59 -11.37
C GLN A 53 21.23 7.07 -12.78
N LYS A 54 20.39 6.78 -13.79
CA LYS A 54 20.62 7.23 -15.17
C LYS A 54 20.56 8.76 -15.33
N VAL A 55 19.66 9.42 -14.60
CA VAL A 55 19.58 10.89 -14.57
C VAL A 55 20.85 11.49 -13.95
N VAL A 56 21.31 10.96 -12.81
CA VAL A 56 22.54 11.41 -12.14
C VAL A 56 23.77 11.14 -13.00
N GLU A 57 23.87 9.97 -13.64
CA GLU A 57 24.93 9.66 -14.61
C GLU A 57 24.95 10.67 -15.77
N LYS A 58 23.77 11.04 -16.30
CA LYS A 58 23.68 12.01 -17.37
C LYS A 58 24.11 13.40 -16.90
N TYR A 59 23.64 13.86 -15.74
CA TYR A 59 24.06 15.12 -15.14
C TYR A 59 25.58 15.18 -14.97
N ASN A 60 26.19 14.17 -14.32
CA ASN A 60 27.64 14.13 -14.09
C ASN A 60 28.47 14.16 -15.37
N LYS A 61 27.91 13.69 -16.50
CA LYS A 61 28.55 13.75 -17.83
C LYS A 61 28.44 15.11 -18.51
N VAL A 62 27.42 15.92 -18.20
CA VAL A 62 27.12 17.18 -18.93
C VAL A 62 27.22 18.43 -18.05
N LYS A 63 27.48 18.28 -16.76
CA LYS A 63 27.64 19.38 -15.80
C LYS A 63 28.76 20.33 -16.24
N GLY A 64 28.71 21.58 -15.78
CA GLY A 64 29.79 22.53 -15.95
C GLY A 64 31.07 22.09 -15.24
N VAL A 65 32.20 22.69 -15.63
CA VAL A 65 33.52 22.41 -15.03
C VAL A 65 33.51 22.74 -13.54
N ASN A 66 32.84 23.83 -13.15
CA ASN A 66 32.76 24.30 -11.76
C ASN A 66 31.58 23.70 -10.98
N ASP A 67 30.70 22.94 -11.61
CA ASP A 67 29.56 22.32 -10.94
C ASP A 67 30.01 21.06 -10.20
N TYR A 68 29.47 20.81 -9.00
CA TYR A 68 29.77 19.59 -8.25
C TYR A 68 29.11 18.36 -8.88
N PRO A 69 29.77 17.20 -8.92
CA PRO A 69 29.11 15.95 -9.27
C PRO A 69 28.06 15.59 -8.21
N ILE A 70 27.00 14.90 -8.63
CA ILE A 70 25.98 14.32 -7.74
C ILE A 70 26.33 12.86 -7.45
N GLU A 71 26.25 12.47 -6.18
CA GLU A 71 26.36 11.10 -5.68
C GLU A 71 25.04 10.70 -5.02
N ILE A 72 24.51 9.51 -5.31
CA ILE A 72 23.30 9.01 -4.65
C ILE A 72 23.67 8.32 -3.34
N THR A 73 23.12 8.79 -2.23
CA THR A 73 23.18 8.13 -0.93
C THR A 73 21.90 7.32 -0.71
N GLN A 74 22.01 6.00 -0.65
CA GLN A 74 20.84 5.14 -0.41
C GLN A 74 20.50 5.07 1.07
N ILE A 75 19.22 5.27 1.40
CA ILE A 75 18.68 5.14 2.75
C ILE A 75 17.66 3.99 2.77
N ALA A 76 17.86 3.04 3.68
CA ALA A 76 16.94 1.91 3.88
C ALA A 76 15.63 2.35 4.54
N GLY A 77 14.56 1.55 4.35
CA GLY A 77 13.29 1.74 5.06
C GLY A 77 12.26 2.64 4.37
N GLY A 78 12.45 2.96 3.08
CA GLY A 78 11.51 3.80 2.35
C GLY A 78 11.45 5.24 2.88
N TYR A 79 10.39 5.97 2.53
CA TYR A 79 10.24 7.37 2.92
C TYR A 79 10.30 7.59 4.44
N ASP A 80 9.77 6.67 5.25
CA ASP A 80 9.84 6.72 6.72
C ASP A 80 11.26 6.50 7.26
N GLY A 81 12.02 5.60 6.63
CA GLY A 81 13.45 5.45 6.89
C GLY A 81 14.22 6.73 6.58
N GLY A 82 13.92 7.38 5.44
CA GLY A 82 14.46 8.69 5.09
C GLY A 82 14.14 9.79 6.10
N ARG A 83 12.92 9.80 6.66
CA ARG A 83 12.54 10.73 7.73
C ARG A 83 13.37 10.50 8.99
N THR A 84 13.47 9.25 9.43
CA THR A 84 14.17 8.86 10.65
C THR A 84 15.67 9.16 10.55
N ASP A 85 16.27 8.87 9.40
CA ASP A 85 17.68 9.16 9.11
C ASP A 85 17.93 10.69 9.14
N LEU A 86 17.07 11.49 8.48
CA LEU A 86 17.17 12.95 8.54
C LEU A 86 17.12 13.50 9.96
N GLN A 87 16.10 13.09 10.72
CA GLN A 87 15.89 13.54 12.09
C GLN A 87 17.10 13.21 12.98
N THR A 88 17.67 12.02 12.80
CA THR A 88 18.87 11.58 13.53
C THR A 88 20.06 12.47 13.18
N ARG A 89 20.36 12.67 11.88
CA ARG A 89 21.50 13.47 11.43
C ARG A 89 21.42 14.93 11.85
N VAL A 90 20.23 15.52 11.79
CA VAL A 90 19.98 16.89 12.28
C VAL A 90 20.19 16.97 13.79
N SER A 91 19.68 16.00 14.55
CA SER A 91 19.80 15.97 16.02
C SER A 91 21.24 15.84 16.49
N VAL A 92 22.05 15.00 15.83
CA VAL A 92 23.47 14.80 16.18
C VAL A 92 24.41 15.79 15.50
N LYS A 93 23.88 16.73 14.69
CA LYS A 93 24.65 17.70 13.89
C LYS A 93 25.74 17.03 13.06
N ASP A 94 25.40 15.95 12.38
CA ASP A 94 26.33 15.22 11.51
C ASP A 94 26.83 16.15 10.40
N LYS A 95 28.10 16.54 10.44
CA LYS A 95 28.70 17.43 9.44
C LYS A 95 29.29 16.70 8.24
N THR A 96 29.51 15.39 8.35
CA THR A 96 30.38 14.63 7.42
C THR A 96 29.57 13.74 6.49
N SER A 97 28.55 13.06 7.02
CA SER A 97 27.73 12.12 6.27
C SER A 97 26.34 12.67 5.95
N PHE A 98 26.10 13.95 6.27
CA PHE A 98 24.88 14.65 5.86
C PHE A 98 24.81 14.79 4.34
N TYR A 99 23.59 14.82 3.81
CA TYR A 99 23.30 14.98 2.39
C TYR A 99 22.75 16.37 2.06
N ASN A 100 23.02 16.85 0.86
CA ASN A 100 22.63 18.20 0.43
C ASN A 100 21.20 18.24 -0.11
N MET A 101 20.74 17.13 -0.70
CA MET A 101 19.38 16.96 -1.21
C MET A 101 18.80 15.64 -0.72
N ILE A 102 17.48 15.58 -0.57
CA ILE A 102 16.79 14.34 -0.27
C ILE A 102 15.55 14.19 -1.13
N LEU A 103 15.39 13.02 -1.72
CA LEU A 103 14.17 12.61 -2.40
C LEU A 103 13.20 11.97 -1.38
N ASN A 104 12.24 12.77 -0.90
CA ASN A 104 11.23 12.35 0.06
C ASN A 104 10.00 13.28 0.02
N TYR A 105 9.02 13.03 0.89
CA TYR A 105 7.87 13.89 1.10
C TYR A 105 8.26 15.27 1.68
N PRO A 106 7.46 16.31 1.39
CA PRO A 106 7.80 17.69 1.74
C PRO A 106 7.75 18.00 3.25
N ASP A 107 7.23 17.11 4.10
CA ASP A 107 7.28 17.29 5.56
C ASP A 107 8.70 17.35 6.10
N LEU A 108 9.68 16.75 5.40
CA LEU A 108 11.08 16.84 5.78
C LEU A 108 11.62 18.28 5.74
N VAL A 109 11.04 19.14 4.90
CA VAL A 109 11.34 20.58 4.93
C VAL A 109 10.96 21.18 6.29
N SER A 110 9.89 20.71 6.94
CA SER A 110 9.53 21.16 8.29
C SER A 110 10.59 20.75 9.33
N VAL A 111 11.13 19.54 9.22
CA VAL A 111 12.22 19.06 10.10
C VAL A 111 13.46 19.95 9.94
N LEU A 112 13.83 20.27 8.70
CA LEU A 112 14.93 21.18 8.37
C LEU A 112 14.66 22.62 8.85
N ALA A 113 13.44 23.13 8.65
CA ALA A 113 13.05 24.49 8.97
C ALA A 113 13.06 24.81 10.46
N ARG A 114 12.70 23.83 11.29
CA ARG A 114 12.89 23.91 12.75
C ARG A 114 14.35 24.12 13.13
N ASN A 115 15.28 23.67 12.27
CA ASN A 115 16.70 23.82 12.46
C ASN A 115 17.37 24.91 11.57
N GLY A 116 16.60 25.70 10.82
CA GLY A 116 17.14 26.70 9.89
C GLY A 116 18.07 26.11 8.82
N MET A 117 17.81 24.87 8.41
CA MET A 117 18.59 24.11 7.43
C MET A 117 17.84 23.89 6.11
N GLU A 118 16.64 24.43 5.98
CA GLU A 118 15.87 24.43 4.74
C GLU A 118 16.53 25.36 3.72
N LEU A 119 16.59 24.93 2.45
CA LEU A 119 17.12 25.73 1.36
C LEU A 119 16.02 25.98 0.32
N PRO A 120 15.76 27.25 -0.06
CA PRO A 120 14.85 27.55 -1.14
C PRO A 120 15.51 27.28 -2.49
N PHE A 121 14.76 26.69 -3.42
CA PHE A 121 15.14 26.45 -4.82
C PHE A 121 14.89 27.70 -5.68
N ASP A 122 15.35 28.88 -5.23
CA ASP A 122 15.08 30.18 -5.87
C ASP A 122 15.61 30.27 -7.32
N GLY A 123 16.58 29.42 -7.70
CA GLY A 123 17.15 29.35 -9.05
C GLY A 123 16.55 28.28 -9.98
N VAL A 124 15.56 27.50 -9.54
CA VAL A 124 14.98 26.43 -10.36
C VAL A 124 13.82 26.98 -11.20
N ASN A 125 13.91 26.82 -12.53
CA ASN A 125 12.77 27.14 -13.40
C ASN A 125 11.64 26.14 -13.14
N VAL A 126 10.50 26.66 -12.68
CA VAL A 126 9.28 25.89 -12.38
C VAL A 126 8.12 26.19 -13.35
N ASP A 127 8.36 26.90 -14.45
CA ASP A 127 7.31 27.38 -15.37
C ASP A 127 6.55 26.22 -16.05
N LYS A 128 7.18 25.05 -16.12
CA LYS A 128 6.58 23.82 -16.65
C LYS A 128 5.73 23.06 -15.63
N LEU A 129 5.73 23.47 -14.36
CA LEU A 129 4.94 22.86 -13.31
C LEU A 129 3.64 23.64 -13.12
N SER A 130 2.51 22.93 -12.99
CA SER A 130 1.26 23.60 -12.63
C SER A 130 1.42 24.27 -11.26
N PRO A 131 0.98 25.53 -11.09
CA PRO A 131 1.01 26.21 -9.80
C PRO A 131 0.34 25.40 -8.67
N ASN A 132 -0.67 24.60 -9.00
CA ASN A 132 -1.34 23.72 -8.03
C ASN A 132 -0.39 22.70 -7.39
N PHE A 133 0.66 22.27 -8.10
CA PHE A 133 1.65 21.34 -7.56
C PHE A 133 2.72 22.01 -6.70
N LEU A 134 2.79 23.35 -6.70
CA LEU A 134 3.73 24.12 -5.88
C LEU A 134 3.09 24.66 -4.60
N LYS A 135 1.76 24.78 -4.56
CA LYS A 135 0.97 25.31 -3.42
C LYS A 135 1.23 24.64 -2.07
N PHE A 136 1.76 23.42 -2.02
CA PHE A 136 2.11 22.80 -0.75
C PHE A 136 3.25 23.55 -0.03
N ASN A 137 4.16 24.21 -0.77
CA ASN A 137 5.27 24.98 -0.19
C ASN A 137 4.80 26.12 0.71
N GLU A 138 3.61 26.68 0.43
CA GLU A 138 3.04 27.78 1.22
C GLU A 138 2.56 27.35 2.62
N ARG A 139 2.52 26.04 2.90
CA ARG A 139 1.90 25.45 4.09
C ARG A 139 2.83 24.52 4.86
N ILE A 140 4.13 24.62 4.64
CA ILE A 140 5.12 23.84 5.39
C ILE A 140 5.33 24.52 6.75
N SER A 141 5.06 23.81 7.85
CA SER A 141 5.31 24.33 9.20
C SER A 141 6.81 24.54 9.43
N GLY A 142 7.18 25.62 10.12
CA GLY A 142 8.56 26.06 10.34
C GLY A 142 9.06 27.04 9.28
N VAL A 143 8.41 27.11 8.11
CA VAL A 143 8.81 27.97 6.99
C VAL A 143 7.95 29.23 6.99
N ALA A 144 8.58 30.39 7.23
CA ALA A 144 7.89 31.69 7.20
C ALA A 144 8.06 32.43 5.86
N LYS A 145 9.25 32.36 5.25
CA LYS A 145 9.52 33.00 3.95
C LYS A 145 8.88 32.16 2.84
N LYS A 146 7.99 32.75 2.05
CA LYS A 146 7.42 32.12 0.85
C LYS A 146 8.52 31.90 -0.20
N ALA A 147 8.74 30.64 -0.56
CA ALA A 147 9.61 30.20 -1.64
C ALA A 147 9.30 28.73 -1.97
N ASN A 148 9.91 28.19 -3.02
CA ASN A 148 9.83 26.76 -3.31
C ASN A 148 10.95 26.03 -2.55
N TYR A 149 10.63 25.26 -1.51
CA TYR A 149 11.60 24.47 -0.73
C TYR A 149 11.62 22.99 -1.11
N ALA A 150 10.59 22.53 -1.81
CA ALA A 150 10.58 21.23 -2.44
C ALA A 150 9.93 21.32 -3.83
N ILE A 151 10.45 20.50 -4.73
CA ILE A 151 10.01 20.43 -6.13
C ILE A 151 9.39 19.05 -6.35
N PRO A 152 8.16 18.97 -6.89
CA PRO A 152 7.53 17.68 -7.19
C PRO A 152 8.27 17.01 -8.36
N ILE A 153 8.84 15.83 -8.10
CA ILE A 153 9.52 15.02 -9.14
C ILE A 153 8.62 13.89 -9.69
N SER A 154 7.59 13.54 -8.93
CA SER A 154 6.58 12.54 -9.26
C SER A 154 5.30 12.91 -8.53
N MET A 155 4.16 12.64 -9.14
CA MET A 155 2.86 12.92 -8.54
C MET A 155 2.03 11.66 -8.56
N SER A 156 1.43 11.35 -7.42
CA SER A 156 0.36 10.37 -7.32
C SER A 156 -0.86 11.05 -6.71
N THR A 157 -2.03 10.55 -7.08
CA THR A 157 -3.28 10.84 -6.38
C THR A 157 -3.76 9.56 -5.71
N ASP A 158 -4.71 9.67 -4.80
CA ASP A 158 -5.49 8.52 -4.38
C ASP A 158 -6.58 8.24 -5.43
N ILE A 159 -6.84 6.96 -5.65
CA ILE A 159 -7.89 6.45 -6.54
C ILE A 159 -8.75 5.43 -5.79
N LEU A 160 -10.06 5.49 -6.01
CA LEU A 160 -10.99 4.45 -5.60
C LEU A 160 -11.03 3.39 -6.70
N ILE A 161 -10.73 2.13 -6.36
CA ILE A 161 -10.78 0.99 -7.28
C ILE A 161 -11.91 0.08 -6.85
N LEU A 162 -12.86 -0.17 -7.75
CA LEU A 162 -14.01 -1.06 -7.50
C LEU A 162 -13.74 -2.48 -8.02
N ASN A 163 -13.96 -3.49 -7.19
CA ASN A 163 -13.94 -4.89 -7.61
C ASN A 163 -15.30 -5.28 -8.18
N ALA A 164 -15.48 -5.08 -9.48
CA ALA A 164 -16.76 -5.28 -10.14
C ALA A 164 -17.34 -6.70 -9.97
N PRO A 165 -16.57 -7.81 -10.11
CA PRO A 165 -17.08 -9.15 -9.81
C PRO A 165 -17.64 -9.31 -8.40
N VAL A 166 -16.97 -8.74 -7.40
CA VAL A 166 -17.43 -8.78 -6.00
C VAL A 166 -18.68 -7.92 -5.81
N LEU A 167 -18.69 -6.70 -6.36
CA LEU A 167 -19.86 -5.82 -6.29
C LEU A 167 -21.08 -6.41 -7.00
N HIS A 168 -20.88 -7.11 -8.13
CA HIS A 168 -21.95 -7.83 -8.80
C HIS A 168 -22.56 -8.86 -7.85
N TYR A 169 -21.74 -9.73 -7.24
CA TYR A 169 -22.23 -10.72 -6.29
C TYR A 169 -22.98 -10.10 -5.11
N ILE A 170 -22.42 -9.05 -4.50
CA ILE A 170 -23.03 -8.33 -3.37
C ILE A 170 -24.41 -7.79 -3.76
N LEU A 171 -24.47 -7.02 -4.84
CA LEU A 171 -25.69 -6.34 -5.27
C LEU A 171 -26.73 -7.34 -5.80
N ASN A 172 -26.31 -8.33 -6.58
CA ASN A 172 -27.19 -9.35 -7.17
C ASN A 172 -27.79 -10.26 -6.07
N SER A 173 -27.04 -10.56 -5.01
CA SER A 173 -27.55 -11.35 -3.88
C SER A 173 -28.58 -10.59 -3.03
N ALA A 174 -28.43 -9.26 -2.91
CA ALA A 174 -29.34 -8.40 -2.15
C ALA A 174 -30.54 -7.88 -2.97
N LYS A 175 -30.47 -7.93 -4.30
CA LYS A 175 -31.46 -7.32 -5.19
C LYS A 175 -32.82 -8.02 -5.10
N LYS A 176 -33.88 -7.22 -5.07
CA LYS A 176 -35.28 -7.63 -5.22
C LYS A 176 -35.52 -8.27 -6.59
N ASN A 177 -36.10 -9.47 -6.60
CA ASN A 177 -36.53 -10.09 -7.85
C ASN A 177 -37.73 -9.33 -8.43
N ASP A 178 -37.52 -8.64 -9.53
CA ASP A 178 -38.60 -8.37 -10.48
C ASP A 178 -39.02 -9.74 -11.05
N GLY A 179 -40.29 -10.11 -10.97
CA GLY A 179 -40.82 -11.48 -11.12
C GLY A 179 -40.46 -12.30 -12.39
N ASN A 180 -39.57 -11.84 -13.26
CA ASN A 180 -39.20 -12.46 -14.52
C ASN A 180 -37.91 -13.30 -14.52
N THR A 181 -37.11 -13.32 -13.44
CA THR A 181 -35.88 -14.14 -13.40
C THR A 181 -36.05 -15.41 -12.57
N LYS A 182 -36.27 -16.54 -13.25
CA LYS A 182 -36.18 -17.90 -12.67
C LYS A 182 -34.71 -18.26 -12.47
N VAL A 183 -34.16 -18.01 -11.29
CA VAL A 183 -32.87 -18.60 -10.89
C VAL A 183 -33.10 -20.09 -10.65
N GLN A 184 -32.40 -20.96 -11.39
CA GLN A 184 -32.47 -22.41 -11.21
C GLN A 184 -31.81 -22.79 -9.88
N VAL A 185 -32.61 -23.29 -8.93
CA VAL A 185 -32.13 -23.85 -7.66
C VAL A 185 -31.95 -25.36 -7.84
N LYS A 186 -30.72 -25.85 -7.79
CA LYS A 186 -30.45 -27.29 -7.64
C LYS A 186 -30.39 -27.62 -6.15
N ALA A 187 -31.37 -28.39 -5.67
CA ALA A 187 -31.40 -28.92 -4.32
C ALA A 187 -30.56 -30.22 -4.24
N GLN A 188 -29.60 -30.26 -3.33
CA GLN A 188 -29.18 -31.49 -2.66
C GLN A 188 -29.37 -31.25 -1.16
N SER A 189 -30.07 -32.19 -0.50
CA SER A 189 -30.49 -32.22 0.91
C SER A 189 -31.87 -31.60 1.24
N LYS A 190 -32.56 -32.27 2.17
CA LYS A 190 -34.01 -32.23 2.45
C LYS A 190 -34.46 -31.14 3.43
N ASP A 191 -33.60 -30.21 3.83
CA ASP A 191 -34.05 -29.05 4.57
C ASP A 191 -34.16 -27.86 3.61
N SER A 192 -35.41 -27.43 3.42
CA SER A 192 -35.82 -26.30 2.60
C SER A 192 -35.18 -24.99 3.09
N GLN A 193 -33.89 -24.79 2.81
CA GLN A 193 -33.29 -23.46 2.81
C GLN A 193 -33.69 -22.77 1.51
N THR A 194 -34.90 -22.21 1.51
CA THR A 194 -35.28 -21.16 0.58
C THR A 194 -34.20 -20.07 0.68
N LYS A 195 -33.36 -19.87 -0.35
CA LYS A 195 -32.49 -18.68 -0.42
C LYS A 195 -33.42 -17.47 -0.26
N VAL A 196 -33.36 -16.79 0.89
CA VAL A 196 -34.14 -15.57 1.15
C VAL A 196 -33.69 -14.57 0.10
N LYS A 197 -34.59 -14.19 -0.79
CA LYS A 197 -34.32 -13.17 -1.79
C LYS A 197 -34.23 -11.82 -1.10
N GLY A 198 -33.24 -11.02 -1.47
CA GLY A 198 -33.08 -9.70 -0.87
C GLY A 198 -34.16 -8.72 -1.34
N THR A 199 -34.27 -7.61 -0.63
CA THR A 199 -35.27 -6.56 -0.89
C THR A 199 -34.65 -5.27 -1.46
N MET A 200 -33.34 -5.25 -1.69
CA MET A 200 -32.61 -4.07 -2.18
C MET A 200 -33.06 -3.70 -3.60
N GLU A 201 -33.18 -2.41 -3.88
CA GLU A 201 -33.45 -1.88 -5.20
C GLU A 201 -32.18 -1.26 -5.81
N ILE A 202 -32.02 -1.38 -7.13
CA ILE A 202 -31.00 -0.64 -7.88
C ILE A 202 -31.64 0.65 -8.38
N GLY A 203 -31.03 1.79 -8.06
CA GLY A 203 -31.47 3.12 -8.48
C GLY A 203 -31.63 3.24 -9.99
N THR A 204 -32.57 4.09 -10.41
CA THR A 204 -32.97 4.22 -11.81
C THR A 204 -32.40 5.45 -12.52
N ASP A 205 -31.60 6.25 -11.82
CA ASP A 205 -30.87 7.35 -12.43
C ASP A 205 -29.80 6.84 -13.42
N GLU A 206 -29.40 7.71 -14.35
CA GLU A 206 -28.50 7.35 -15.45
C GLU A 206 -27.13 6.89 -14.95
N SER A 207 -26.57 7.55 -13.93
CA SER A 207 -25.25 7.20 -13.39
C SER A 207 -25.24 5.80 -12.75
N THR A 208 -26.29 5.47 -12.00
CA THR A 208 -26.47 4.14 -11.39
C THR A 208 -26.69 3.06 -12.44
N LYS A 209 -27.50 3.32 -13.48
CA LYS A 209 -27.72 2.37 -14.58
C LYS A 209 -26.42 2.06 -15.33
N ASN A 210 -25.62 3.09 -15.63
CA ASN A 210 -24.35 2.92 -16.33
C ASN A 210 -23.35 2.12 -15.49
N LEU A 211 -23.20 2.48 -14.21
CA LEU A 211 -22.32 1.76 -13.29
C LEU A 211 -22.75 0.29 -13.12
N TRP A 212 -24.06 0.04 -12.96
CA TRP A 212 -24.57 -1.32 -12.82
C TRP A 212 -24.33 -2.16 -14.07
N SER A 213 -24.56 -1.60 -15.26
CA SER A 213 -24.26 -2.27 -16.54
C SER A 213 -22.78 -2.65 -16.66
N ASP A 214 -21.88 -1.74 -16.29
CA ASP A 214 -20.43 -2.01 -16.30
C ASP A 214 -20.05 -3.10 -15.29
N ILE A 215 -20.62 -3.08 -14.08
CA ILE A 215 -20.44 -4.13 -13.06
C ILE A 215 -20.88 -5.50 -13.60
N GLN A 216 -22.06 -5.59 -14.23
CA GLN A 216 -22.57 -6.82 -14.83
C GLN A 216 -21.66 -7.34 -15.94
N LYS A 217 -21.20 -6.45 -16.84
CA LYS A 217 -20.28 -6.82 -17.92
C LYS A 217 -18.98 -7.39 -17.37
N LYS A 218 -18.40 -6.75 -16.35
CA LYS A 218 -17.12 -7.19 -15.74
C LYS A 218 -17.24 -8.49 -14.95
N ALA A 219 -18.35 -8.73 -14.26
CA ALA A 219 -18.64 -10.04 -13.68
C ALA A 219 -18.79 -11.12 -14.76
N GLY A 220 -19.45 -10.78 -15.87
CA GLY A 220 -19.56 -11.64 -17.05
C GLY A 220 -18.21 -12.04 -17.63
N GLU A 221 -17.28 -11.09 -17.77
CA GLU A 221 -15.90 -11.33 -18.22
C GLU A 221 -15.13 -12.21 -17.23
N ASN A 222 -15.29 -11.99 -15.92
CA ASN A 222 -14.58 -12.70 -14.86
C ASN A 222 -14.89 -14.20 -14.79
N GLY A 223 -16.14 -14.59 -15.05
CA GLY A 223 -16.54 -16.01 -15.02
C GLY A 223 -16.47 -16.73 -16.36
N LYS A 224 -15.90 -16.11 -17.41
CA LYS A 224 -15.61 -16.87 -18.64
C LYS A 224 -14.47 -17.85 -18.35
N ALA A 225 -14.70 -19.13 -18.64
CA ALA A 225 -13.59 -20.08 -18.72
C ALA A 225 -12.59 -19.57 -19.77
N THR A 226 -11.32 -19.42 -19.39
CA THR A 226 -10.24 -19.13 -20.33
C THR A 226 -10.15 -20.31 -21.30
N THR A 227 -10.71 -20.16 -22.49
CA THR A 227 -10.44 -21.09 -23.59
C THR A 227 -8.93 -21.02 -23.85
N GLU A 228 -8.21 -22.12 -23.68
CA GLU A 228 -6.81 -22.26 -24.12
C GLU A 228 -6.74 -21.87 -25.61
N GLY A 229 -6.41 -20.61 -25.93
CA GLY A 229 -6.52 -20.18 -27.32
C GLY A 229 -6.08 -18.75 -27.64
N THR A 230 -6.20 -17.78 -26.74
CA THR A 230 -5.72 -16.42 -27.03
C THR A 230 -4.59 -16.01 -26.12
N LYS A 231 -3.39 -16.52 -26.44
CA LYS A 231 -2.11 -15.85 -26.15
C LYS A 231 -2.04 -14.51 -26.89
N LYS A 232 -2.95 -13.56 -26.62
CA LYS A 232 -2.64 -12.16 -26.89
C LYS A 232 -1.77 -11.74 -25.72
N ALA A 233 -0.46 -11.68 -25.99
CA ALA A 233 0.52 -11.09 -25.11
C ALA A 233 -0.12 -9.83 -24.50
N ALA A 234 -0.34 -9.86 -23.19
CA ALA A 234 -0.61 -8.67 -22.41
C ALA A 234 0.63 -7.80 -22.60
N ALA A 235 0.59 -6.99 -23.66
CA ALA A 235 1.59 -6.00 -23.94
C ALA A 235 1.75 -5.19 -22.67
N LYS A 236 2.99 -4.94 -22.28
CA LYS A 236 3.43 -4.15 -21.13
C LYS A 236 2.88 -2.71 -21.22
N SER A 237 1.57 -2.52 -21.09
CA SER A 237 0.95 -1.20 -21.12
C SER A 237 0.77 -0.73 -19.69
N THR A 238 1.82 -0.07 -19.18
CA THR A 238 1.73 0.82 -18.01
C THR A 238 1.02 2.14 -18.33
N HIS A 239 0.36 2.25 -19.48
CA HIS A 239 -0.53 3.37 -19.77
C HIS A 239 -1.88 3.11 -19.13
N LEU A 240 -2.40 4.13 -18.43
CA LEU A 240 -3.80 4.30 -18.07
C LEU A 240 -4.63 4.13 -19.35
N THR A 241 -4.93 2.88 -19.69
CA THR A 241 -5.63 2.56 -20.91
C THR A 241 -7.06 2.91 -20.58
N LEU A 242 -7.54 4.03 -21.12
CA LEU A 242 -8.96 4.24 -21.28
C LEU A 242 -9.45 2.98 -22.00
N LEU A 243 -10.13 2.08 -21.29
CA LEU A 243 -10.61 0.83 -21.87
C LEU A 243 -11.63 1.23 -22.94
N THR A 244 -11.14 1.40 -24.16
CA THR A 244 -11.98 1.54 -25.35
C THR A 244 -12.83 0.29 -25.41
N LYS A 245 -14.14 0.51 -25.57
CA LYS A 245 -15.18 -0.51 -25.67
C LYS A 245 -14.72 -1.63 -26.60
N SER A 246 -14.18 -2.72 -26.06
CA SER A 246 -14.12 -3.97 -26.78
C SER A 246 -15.54 -4.52 -26.80
N GLU A 247 -16.21 -4.31 -27.93
CA GLU A 247 -17.39 -5.05 -28.34
C GLU A 247 -16.92 -6.43 -28.78
N GLN A 248 -16.80 -7.35 -27.81
CA GLN A 248 -16.90 -8.78 -28.12
C GLN A 248 -18.09 -9.34 -27.35
N SER A 249 -19.24 -9.27 -28.01
CA SER A 249 -20.43 -10.04 -27.71
C SER A 249 -20.13 -11.53 -27.94
N THR A 250 -19.63 -12.20 -26.92
CA THR A 250 -19.84 -13.64 -26.79
C THR A 250 -20.97 -13.83 -25.80
N GLN A 251 -22.17 -14.10 -26.35
CA GLN A 251 -23.35 -14.53 -25.63
C GLN A 251 -23.03 -15.84 -24.90
N GLY A 252 -22.58 -15.72 -23.66
CA GLY A 252 -22.61 -16.78 -22.68
C GLY A 252 -23.18 -16.18 -21.41
N ASN A 253 -24.51 -16.16 -21.28
CA ASN A 253 -25.23 -15.60 -20.12
C ASN A 253 -24.82 -16.21 -18.76
N ASN A 254 -23.97 -17.24 -18.75
CA ASN A 254 -23.54 -17.91 -17.53
C ASN A 254 -22.27 -17.32 -16.90
N GLY A 255 -21.52 -16.44 -17.58
CA GLY A 255 -20.26 -15.91 -17.04
C GLY A 255 -20.42 -15.21 -15.69
N ALA A 256 -21.39 -14.29 -15.57
CA ALA A 256 -21.61 -13.57 -14.31
C ALA A 256 -22.10 -14.52 -13.20
N SER A 257 -22.91 -15.52 -13.56
CA SER A 257 -23.37 -16.55 -12.61
C SER A 257 -22.23 -17.42 -12.08
N GLU A 258 -21.27 -17.81 -12.92
CA GLU A 258 -20.11 -18.59 -12.49
C GLU A 258 -19.16 -17.73 -11.64
N SER A 259 -18.98 -16.46 -12.03
CA SER A 259 -18.26 -15.48 -11.19
C SER A 259 -18.90 -15.40 -9.81
N ASP A 260 -20.20 -15.13 -9.72
CA ASP A 260 -20.93 -15.02 -8.45
C ASP A 260 -20.79 -16.27 -7.59
N LYS A 261 -20.88 -17.47 -8.18
CA LYS A 261 -20.68 -18.72 -7.46
C LYS A 261 -19.28 -18.81 -6.85
N LYS A 262 -18.24 -18.41 -7.59
CA LYS A 262 -16.87 -18.42 -7.06
C LYS A 262 -16.64 -17.36 -5.98
N ILE A 263 -17.27 -16.20 -6.15
CA ILE A 263 -17.25 -15.15 -5.12
C ILE A 263 -17.99 -15.61 -3.86
N GLU A 264 -19.13 -16.29 -3.97
CA GLU A 264 -19.91 -16.85 -2.84
C GLU A 264 -19.08 -17.81 -1.98
N GLU A 265 -18.17 -18.60 -2.57
CA GLU A 265 -17.25 -19.47 -1.80
C GLU A 265 -16.34 -18.67 -0.86
N THR A 266 -15.98 -17.45 -1.24
CA THR A 266 -15.09 -16.57 -0.48
C THR A 266 -15.88 -15.63 0.44
N TRP A 267 -16.93 -15.00 -0.09
CA TRP A 267 -17.81 -14.01 0.57
C TRP A 267 -18.90 -14.61 1.43
N GLY A 268 -19.18 -15.90 1.27
CA GLY A 268 -20.27 -16.54 1.97
C GLY A 268 -21.62 -15.97 1.55
N THR A 269 -22.67 -16.48 2.16
CA THR A 269 -24.05 -16.16 1.79
C THR A 269 -24.49 -14.79 2.32
N TYR A 270 -25.15 -14.02 1.45
CA TYR A 270 -25.87 -12.82 1.83
C TYR A 270 -26.93 -13.08 2.91
N SER A 271 -27.06 -12.13 3.85
CA SER A 271 -28.03 -12.14 4.96
C SER A 271 -28.87 -10.86 4.96
N GLU A 272 -30.19 -11.01 4.89
CA GLU A 272 -31.14 -9.90 4.94
C GLU A 272 -31.30 -9.38 6.39
N VAL A 273 -30.62 -8.29 6.73
CA VAL A 273 -30.59 -7.77 8.12
C VAL A 273 -30.82 -6.27 8.19
N ASP A 274 -31.41 -5.81 9.31
CA ASP A 274 -31.61 -4.40 9.57
C ASP A 274 -30.27 -3.66 9.70
N GLY A 275 -30.18 -2.49 9.08
CA GLY A 275 -28.92 -1.74 8.94
C GLY A 275 -27.94 -2.36 7.94
N GLY A 276 -28.29 -3.47 7.29
CA GLY A 276 -27.61 -4.01 6.11
C GLY A 276 -28.17 -3.44 4.80
N LEU A 277 -28.20 -4.27 3.75
CA LEU A 277 -28.77 -3.93 2.44
C LEU A 277 -30.28 -4.18 2.34
N LYS A 278 -30.92 -4.65 3.41
CA LYS A 278 -32.37 -4.82 3.49
C LYS A 278 -33.09 -3.49 3.24
N ASN A 279 -34.02 -3.51 2.28
CA ASN A 279 -34.80 -2.38 1.77
C ASN A 279 -33.97 -1.17 1.33
N TYR A 280 -32.67 -1.37 1.07
CA TYR A 280 -31.79 -0.29 0.65
C TYR A 280 -31.95 -0.01 -0.84
N THR A 281 -31.80 1.25 -1.25
CA THR A 281 -31.71 1.62 -2.67
C THR A 281 -30.26 1.95 -2.98
N PHE A 282 -29.58 1.07 -3.71
CA PHE A 282 -28.22 1.32 -4.18
C PHE A 282 -28.22 2.36 -5.30
N LYS A 283 -27.35 3.36 -5.19
CA LYS A 283 -27.11 4.39 -6.20
C LYS A 283 -25.61 4.59 -6.40
N ALA A 284 -25.19 5.08 -7.55
CA ALA A 284 -23.77 5.34 -7.84
C ALA A 284 -23.18 6.44 -6.93
N ASP A 285 -24.00 7.40 -6.48
CA ASP A 285 -23.60 8.51 -5.61
C ASP A 285 -23.02 8.09 -4.25
N VAL A 286 -23.21 6.84 -3.83
CA VAL A 286 -22.55 6.27 -2.65
C VAL A 286 -21.03 6.36 -2.78
N PHE A 287 -20.48 6.38 -3.98
CA PHE A 287 -19.04 6.47 -4.23
C PHE A 287 -18.53 7.92 -4.35
N ASP A 288 -19.41 8.92 -4.33
CA ASP A 288 -19.04 10.34 -4.50
C ASP A 288 -18.61 11.00 -3.19
N THR A 289 -18.96 10.42 -2.04
CA THR A 289 -18.65 10.99 -0.72
C THR A 289 -18.09 9.95 0.23
N TRP A 290 -17.22 10.38 1.14
CA TRP A 290 -16.69 9.52 2.21
C TRP A 290 -17.79 8.91 3.08
N HIS A 291 -18.81 9.71 3.44
CA HIS A 291 -19.94 9.24 4.21
C HIS A 291 -20.72 8.15 3.46
N GLY A 292 -21.09 8.39 2.20
CA GLY A 292 -21.80 7.41 1.37
C GLY A 292 -21.00 6.11 1.21
N LEU A 293 -19.70 6.22 0.95
CA LEU A 293 -18.81 5.08 0.75
C LEU A 293 -18.73 4.23 2.02
N ILE A 294 -18.53 4.87 3.17
CA ILE A 294 -18.37 4.17 4.46
C ILE A 294 -19.71 3.61 4.97
N ASP A 295 -20.83 4.33 4.79
CA ASP A 295 -22.17 3.83 5.13
C ASP A 295 -22.52 2.60 4.29
N PHE A 296 -22.34 2.67 2.96
CA PHE A 296 -22.55 1.52 2.09
C PHE A 296 -21.65 0.35 2.47
N SER A 297 -20.37 0.60 2.75
CA SER A 297 -19.43 -0.42 3.24
C SER A 297 -19.92 -1.11 4.51
N THR A 298 -20.47 -0.32 5.45
CA THR A 298 -20.99 -0.82 6.72
C THR A 298 -22.21 -1.72 6.49
N ARG A 299 -23.11 -1.33 5.57
CA ARG A 299 -24.29 -2.14 5.20
C ARG A 299 -23.89 -3.46 4.57
N VAL A 300 -22.90 -3.44 3.67
CA VAL A 300 -22.35 -4.66 3.07
C VAL A 300 -21.75 -5.55 4.17
N ALA A 301 -20.91 -5.00 5.04
CA ALA A 301 -20.26 -5.78 6.10
C ALA A 301 -21.27 -6.49 7.01
N LYS A 302 -22.35 -5.80 7.39
CA LYS A 302 -23.46 -6.37 8.17
C LYS A 302 -24.26 -7.44 7.42
N SER A 303 -24.30 -7.36 6.10
CA SER A 303 -25.04 -8.30 5.25
C SER A 303 -24.27 -9.58 4.94
N PHE A 304 -22.96 -9.62 5.19
CA PHE A 304 -22.08 -10.79 4.96
C PHE A 304 -21.44 -11.28 6.26
N LYS A 305 -22.28 -11.58 7.25
CA LYS A 305 -21.86 -11.84 8.63
C LYS A 305 -20.80 -12.93 8.78
N ASN A 306 -21.07 -14.09 8.18
CA ASN A 306 -20.25 -15.30 8.31
C ASN A 306 -18.81 -15.13 7.80
N LYS A 307 -18.56 -14.16 6.91
CA LYS A 307 -17.24 -13.92 6.29
C LYS A 307 -16.67 -12.53 6.56
N VAL A 308 -17.44 -11.64 7.18
CA VAL A 308 -17.03 -10.27 7.47
C VAL A 308 -17.27 -9.95 8.94
N SER A 309 -18.51 -9.63 9.35
CA SER A 309 -18.75 -9.06 10.69
C SER A 309 -18.48 -10.01 11.86
N ASP A 310 -18.67 -11.31 11.69
CA ASP A 310 -18.64 -12.29 12.78
C ASP A 310 -17.28 -13.03 12.88
N ILE A 311 -16.27 -12.59 12.11
CA ILE A 311 -14.92 -13.17 12.14
C ILE A 311 -14.02 -12.39 13.08
N SER A 312 -13.50 -13.04 14.13
CA SER A 312 -12.54 -12.47 15.08
C SER A 312 -11.07 -12.56 14.62
N THR A 313 -10.74 -13.57 13.82
CA THR A 313 -9.37 -13.82 13.34
C THR A 313 -9.39 -14.12 11.84
N LYS A 314 -8.76 -13.25 11.04
CA LYS A 314 -8.67 -13.41 9.58
C LYS A 314 -7.36 -14.08 9.19
N LYS A 315 -7.43 -15.08 8.31
CA LYS A 315 -6.28 -15.63 7.60
C LYS A 315 -6.02 -14.80 6.33
N GLY A 316 -4.84 -14.91 5.73
CA GLY A 316 -4.50 -14.18 4.52
C GLY A 316 -5.24 -14.66 3.28
N THR A 317 -5.89 -15.83 3.34
CA THR A 317 -6.83 -16.32 2.32
C THR A 317 -8.26 -15.85 2.54
N ASP A 318 -8.59 -15.36 3.74
CA ASP A 318 -9.94 -14.91 4.07
C ASP A 318 -10.20 -13.52 3.50
N ILE A 319 -11.46 -13.09 3.54
CA ILE A 319 -11.81 -11.71 3.25
C ILE A 319 -11.17 -10.79 4.26
N GLN A 320 -10.54 -9.74 3.76
CA GLN A 320 -9.86 -8.77 4.61
C GLN A 320 -10.81 -7.68 5.09
N GLY A 321 -11.87 -7.40 4.35
CA GLY A 321 -12.92 -6.45 4.70
C GLY A 321 -13.76 -6.10 3.48
N VAL A 322 -14.49 -5.00 3.57
CA VAL A 322 -15.24 -4.43 2.45
C VAL A 322 -14.43 -3.32 1.78
N LEU A 323 -13.95 -2.37 2.57
CA LEU A 323 -13.15 -1.22 2.14
C LEU A 323 -11.70 -1.39 2.60
N GLY A 324 -10.76 -1.37 1.66
CA GLY A 324 -9.32 -1.28 1.94
C GLY A 324 -8.80 0.16 1.88
N LEU A 325 -7.93 0.54 2.83
CA LEU A 325 -7.22 1.82 2.83
C LEU A 325 -5.70 1.62 2.96
N ASP A 326 -4.94 2.23 2.04
CA ASP A 326 -3.47 2.17 2.10
C ASP A 326 -2.87 3.16 3.09
N SER A 327 -3.22 4.44 3.00
CA SER A 327 -2.83 5.41 4.04
C SER A 327 -4.04 5.77 4.88
N THR A 328 -4.11 5.16 6.06
CA THR A 328 -5.12 5.52 7.08
C THR A 328 -5.05 7.02 7.43
N PRO A 329 -3.86 7.63 7.62
CA PRO A 329 -3.78 9.08 7.83
C PRO A 329 -4.35 9.89 6.65
N ASN A 330 -4.06 9.53 5.40
CA ASN A 330 -4.59 10.27 4.24
C ASN A 330 -6.10 10.15 4.15
N ALA A 331 -6.64 8.94 4.36
CA ALA A 331 -8.09 8.72 4.35
C ALA A 331 -8.79 9.54 5.44
N LEU A 332 -8.24 9.58 6.66
CA LEU A 332 -8.78 10.42 7.73
C LEU A 332 -8.67 11.92 7.40
N PHE A 333 -7.51 12.38 6.92
CA PHE A 333 -7.26 13.79 6.66
C PHE A 333 -8.14 14.31 5.52
N THR A 334 -8.24 13.56 4.43
CA THR A 334 -9.06 13.93 3.28
C THR A 334 -10.55 13.86 3.59
N SER A 335 -11.00 12.88 4.37
CA SER A 335 -12.42 12.80 4.79
C SER A 335 -12.83 13.94 5.72
N VAL A 336 -12.00 14.30 6.70
CA VAL A 336 -12.27 15.44 7.59
C VAL A 336 -12.19 16.76 6.85
N PHE A 337 -11.21 16.92 5.95
CA PHE A 337 -11.10 18.12 5.14
C PHE A 337 -12.30 18.30 4.19
N ALA A 338 -12.77 17.20 3.58
CA ALA A 338 -13.98 17.20 2.78
C ALA A 338 -15.24 17.53 3.60
N ALA A 339 -15.35 16.97 4.82
CA ALA A 339 -16.45 17.28 5.74
C ALA A 339 -16.47 18.76 6.17
N GLY A 340 -15.32 19.44 6.15
CA GLY A 340 -15.18 20.87 6.41
C GLY A 340 -15.27 21.76 5.16
N ASP A 341 -15.87 21.28 4.07
CA ASP A 341 -16.01 22.01 2.79
C ASP A 341 -14.69 22.47 2.17
N SER A 342 -13.61 21.70 2.39
CA SER A 342 -12.26 22.07 1.96
C SER A 342 -11.76 23.40 2.55
N ASN A 343 -12.28 23.80 3.70
CA ASN A 343 -11.85 25.00 4.41
C ASN A 343 -10.90 24.63 5.57
N PHE A 344 -9.72 25.24 5.60
CA PHE A 344 -8.74 25.05 6.67
C PHE A 344 -9.20 25.55 8.04
N ASP A 345 -10.14 26.50 8.12
CA ASP A 345 -10.75 26.90 9.39
C ASP A 345 -11.68 25.81 9.99
N ASN A 346 -12.12 24.87 9.16
CA ASN A 346 -12.95 23.73 9.55
C ASN A 346 -12.15 22.41 9.64
N PHE A 347 -10.84 22.46 9.46
CA PHE A 347 -9.94 21.31 9.45
C PHE A 347 -9.12 21.21 10.75
N PHE A 348 -8.49 20.04 10.97
CA PHE A 348 -7.67 19.71 12.14
C PHE A 348 -6.71 20.81 12.57
N TYR A 349 -6.07 21.43 11.59
CA TYR A 349 -5.16 22.53 11.81
C TYR A 349 -5.11 23.41 10.57
N LYS A 350 -4.65 24.63 10.75
CA LYS A 350 -4.20 25.50 9.66
C LYS A 350 -2.73 25.86 9.87
N VAL A 351 -2.09 26.32 8.81
CA VAL A 351 -0.74 26.89 8.92
C VAL A 351 -0.89 28.40 8.76
N LYS A 352 -0.53 29.14 9.82
CA LYS A 352 -0.55 30.60 9.85
C LYS A 352 0.84 31.09 10.26
N ASP A 353 1.41 32.00 9.47
CA ASP A 353 2.74 32.59 9.72
C ASP A 353 3.84 31.54 9.98
N GLY A 354 3.81 30.44 9.21
CA GLY A 354 4.75 29.31 9.34
C GLY A 354 4.52 28.42 10.57
N ARG A 355 3.49 28.67 11.39
CA ARG A 355 3.16 27.86 12.57
C ARG A 355 1.89 27.06 12.34
N ALA A 356 1.87 25.82 12.83
CA ALA A 356 0.65 25.04 12.90
C ALA A 356 -0.25 25.63 14.00
N ASP A 357 -1.51 25.86 13.66
CA ASP A 357 -2.56 26.42 14.52
C ASP A 357 -3.68 25.39 14.64
N PHE A 358 -3.86 24.88 15.85
CA PHE A 358 -4.89 23.89 16.22
C PHE A 358 -6.08 24.52 16.94
N SER A 359 -6.17 25.85 17.00
CA SER A 359 -7.25 26.55 17.71
C SER A 359 -8.65 26.20 17.21
N ASN A 360 -8.78 25.70 15.96
CA ASN A 360 -10.05 25.22 15.40
C ASN A 360 -10.69 24.07 16.21
N PHE A 361 -9.91 23.37 17.05
CA PHE A 361 -10.40 22.32 17.94
C PHE A 361 -10.94 22.83 19.28
N ASN A 362 -10.64 24.07 19.65
CA ASN A 362 -11.08 24.62 20.93
C ASN A 362 -12.62 24.60 21.00
N GLU A 363 -13.15 24.42 22.21
CA GLU A 363 -14.58 24.58 22.51
C GLU A 363 -15.54 23.68 21.68
N ASN A 364 -15.06 22.53 21.19
CA ASN A 364 -15.83 21.64 20.32
C ASN A 364 -16.43 22.37 19.09
N GLY A 365 -15.63 23.27 18.49
CA GLY A 365 -15.99 24.03 17.30
C GLY A 365 -16.25 23.18 16.04
N THR A 366 -16.43 23.84 14.89
CA THR A 366 -16.78 23.17 13.63
C THR A 366 -15.82 22.05 13.24
N SER A 367 -14.51 22.27 13.44
CA SER A 367 -13.51 21.23 13.13
C SER A 367 -13.67 19.97 13.99
N TYR A 368 -13.92 20.13 15.30
CA TYR A 368 -14.18 19.00 16.20
C TYR A 368 -15.41 18.21 15.73
N LYS A 369 -16.51 18.89 15.40
CA LYS A 369 -17.76 18.24 14.93
C LYS A 369 -17.55 17.47 13.62
N ASN A 370 -16.73 18.00 12.71
CA ASN A 370 -16.38 17.32 11.46
C ASN A 370 -15.55 16.06 11.73
N LEU A 371 -14.56 16.14 12.62
CA LEU A 371 -13.80 14.97 13.06
C LEU A 371 -14.72 13.92 13.68
N GLU A 372 -15.58 14.32 14.61
CA GLU A 372 -16.50 13.42 15.31
C GLU A 372 -17.42 12.68 14.33
N LYS A 373 -17.96 13.37 13.33
CA LYS A 373 -18.77 12.75 12.27
C LYS A 373 -17.99 11.68 11.50
N VAL A 374 -16.81 12.03 11.01
CA VAL A 374 -15.94 11.11 10.25
C VAL A 374 -15.50 9.92 11.10
N PHE A 375 -15.11 10.18 12.35
CA PHE A 375 -14.74 9.15 13.31
C PHE A 375 -15.89 8.17 13.52
N ASN A 376 -17.12 8.66 13.71
CA ASN A 376 -18.30 7.82 13.92
C ASN A 376 -18.64 6.97 12.68
N ASP A 377 -18.41 7.47 11.47
CA ASP A 377 -18.55 6.67 10.24
C ASP A 377 -17.55 5.51 10.21
N TYR A 378 -16.25 5.80 10.41
CA TYR A 378 -15.22 4.76 10.45
C TYR A 378 -15.41 3.79 11.61
N LYS A 379 -15.87 4.27 12.76
CA LYS A 379 -16.15 3.43 13.93
C LYS A 379 -17.20 2.38 13.59
N LYS A 380 -18.32 2.75 12.96
CA LYS A 380 -19.37 1.80 12.56
C LYS A 380 -18.85 0.72 11.61
N LEU A 381 -18.00 1.11 10.65
CA LEU A 381 -17.40 0.17 9.70
C LEU A 381 -16.39 -0.77 10.39
N THR A 382 -15.60 -0.23 11.31
CA THR A 382 -14.62 -0.99 12.10
C THR A 382 -15.31 -1.98 13.04
N ASP A 383 -16.36 -1.54 13.74
CA ASP A 383 -17.20 -2.40 14.60
C ASP A 383 -17.86 -3.54 13.80
N SER A 384 -18.08 -3.33 12.50
CA SER A 384 -18.62 -4.34 11.58
C SER A 384 -17.54 -5.16 10.87
N ASN A 385 -16.26 -5.03 11.26
CA ASN A 385 -15.10 -5.69 10.67
C ASN A 385 -14.95 -5.49 9.14
N GLY A 386 -15.52 -4.41 8.63
CA GLY A 386 -15.59 -4.08 7.20
C GLY A 386 -14.47 -3.20 6.69
N LEU A 387 -13.60 -2.70 7.58
CA LEU A 387 -12.44 -1.88 7.23
C LEU A 387 -11.17 -2.73 7.25
N PHE A 388 -10.40 -2.66 6.17
CA PHE A 388 -9.03 -3.18 6.12
C PHE A 388 -8.04 -2.01 6.02
N VAL A 389 -7.13 -1.92 6.99
CA VAL A 389 -6.06 -0.92 7.00
C VAL A 389 -4.71 -1.61 6.81
N ASN A 390 -3.93 -1.13 5.86
CA ASN A 390 -2.62 -1.70 5.58
C ASN A 390 -1.51 -0.99 6.36
N LYS A 391 -0.37 -1.66 6.55
CA LYS A 391 0.85 -1.05 7.07
C LYS A 391 1.57 -0.27 5.96
N GLY A 392 2.37 0.73 6.34
CA GLY A 392 3.15 1.53 5.40
C GLY A 392 4.03 0.67 4.47
N GLY A 393 4.06 1.03 3.19
CA GLY A 393 4.85 0.32 2.15
C GLY A 393 4.12 -0.86 1.48
N SER A 394 2.85 -1.10 1.81
CA SER A 394 2.06 -2.19 1.26
C SER A 394 0.75 -1.71 0.64
N TYR A 395 0.23 -2.44 -0.34
CA TYR A 395 -1.00 -2.09 -1.07
C TYR A 395 -2.16 -3.06 -0.76
N THR A 396 -3.34 -2.54 -0.43
CA THR A 396 -4.61 -3.27 -0.28
C THR A 396 -5.01 -3.98 -1.57
N SER A 397 -4.55 -3.47 -2.71
CA SER A 397 -4.73 -4.08 -4.03
C SER A 397 -4.23 -5.53 -4.11
N ASN A 398 -3.26 -5.91 -3.27
CA ASN A 398 -2.78 -7.29 -3.15
C ASN A 398 -3.83 -8.29 -2.64
N PHE A 399 -4.85 -7.82 -1.92
CA PHE A 399 -6.00 -8.61 -1.50
C PHE A 399 -7.19 -8.40 -2.45
N GLN A 400 -7.39 -7.16 -2.91
CA GLN A 400 -8.48 -6.84 -3.81
C GLN A 400 -8.44 -7.66 -5.11
N LYS A 401 -7.27 -7.85 -5.72
CA LYS A 401 -7.14 -8.61 -6.98
C LYS A 401 -7.55 -10.09 -6.86
N PHE A 402 -7.60 -10.62 -5.63
CA PHE A 402 -8.07 -11.97 -5.33
C PHE A 402 -9.47 -11.97 -4.69
N HIS A 403 -10.24 -10.91 -4.93
CA HIS A 403 -11.62 -10.77 -4.46
C HIS A 403 -11.80 -10.76 -2.93
N GLN A 404 -10.79 -10.38 -2.15
CA GLN A 404 -10.89 -10.33 -0.68
C GLN A 404 -11.28 -8.94 -0.13
N LEU A 405 -11.52 -7.98 -1.03
CA LEU A 405 -12.02 -6.64 -0.76
C LEU A 405 -13.00 -6.27 -1.88
N ALA A 406 -14.10 -5.60 -1.55
CA ALA A 406 -15.04 -5.09 -2.54
C ALA A 406 -14.45 -3.87 -3.27
N TYR A 407 -13.68 -3.06 -2.56
CA TYR A 407 -13.00 -1.89 -3.13
C TYR A 407 -11.88 -1.41 -2.22
N SER A 408 -10.99 -0.60 -2.77
CA SER A 408 -9.96 0.06 -1.97
C SER A 408 -9.60 1.44 -2.47
N ILE A 409 -9.07 2.26 -1.56
CA ILE A 409 -8.48 3.56 -1.85
C ILE A 409 -6.97 3.42 -1.72
N SER A 410 -6.30 3.54 -2.87
CA SER A 410 -4.87 3.32 -3.04
C SER A 410 -4.25 4.47 -3.83
N SER A 411 -2.93 4.61 -3.73
CA SER A 411 -2.18 5.49 -4.62
C SER A 411 -2.32 5.06 -6.08
N SER A 412 -2.44 6.02 -6.99
CA SER A 412 -2.40 5.80 -8.44
C SER A 412 -1.09 5.16 -8.91
N SER A 413 0.00 5.33 -8.15
CA SER A 413 1.28 4.65 -8.38
C SER A 413 1.19 3.13 -8.20
N GLY A 414 0.23 2.67 -7.39
CA GLY A 414 -0.05 1.26 -7.13
C GLY A 414 -1.15 0.66 -8.00
N TYR A 415 -1.74 1.41 -8.94
CA TYR A 415 -2.89 0.97 -9.73
C TYR A 415 -2.68 -0.38 -10.42
N ALA A 416 -1.50 -0.61 -11.00
CA ALA A 416 -1.18 -1.85 -11.69
C ALA A 416 -1.23 -3.09 -10.77
N TYR A 417 -1.04 -2.93 -9.46
CA TYR A 417 -1.12 -4.02 -8.49
C TYR A 417 -2.56 -4.47 -8.20
N ALA A 418 -3.58 -3.73 -8.63
CA ALA A 418 -4.98 -4.12 -8.49
C ALA A 418 -5.42 -5.23 -9.47
N PHE A 419 -4.56 -5.56 -10.43
CA PHE A 419 -4.86 -6.56 -11.45
C PHE A 419 -3.94 -7.77 -11.28
N ALA A 420 -4.53 -8.94 -11.47
CA ALA A 420 -3.83 -10.21 -11.58
C ALA A 420 -3.81 -10.62 -13.06
N GLY A 421 -2.64 -10.84 -13.64
CA GLY A 421 -2.54 -11.58 -14.91
C GLY A 421 -2.84 -13.07 -14.69
N GLU A 422 -3.07 -13.82 -15.77
CA GLU A 422 -3.40 -15.27 -15.73
C GLU A 422 -2.42 -16.12 -14.89
N ASN A 423 -1.15 -15.70 -14.83
CA ASN A 423 -0.10 -16.39 -14.07
C ASN A 423 0.02 -15.94 -12.61
N SER A 424 -0.85 -15.05 -12.13
CA SER A 424 -0.81 -14.58 -10.74
C SER A 424 -1.38 -15.65 -9.83
N LYS A 425 -0.51 -16.41 -9.17
CA LYS A 425 -0.90 -17.43 -8.20
C LYS A 425 -0.62 -16.94 -6.78
N ARG A 426 -1.38 -17.45 -5.81
CA ARG A 426 -1.07 -17.32 -4.39
C ARG A 426 -0.62 -18.69 -3.87
N LEU A 427 0.49 -18.72 -3.14
CA LEU A 427 0.93 -19.93 -2.45
C LEU A 427 0.12 -20.10 -1.16
N LYS A 428 -0.55 -21.24 -1.03
CA LYS A 428 -1.21 -21.66 0.20
C LYS A 428 -0.41 -22.82 0.79
N PHE A 429 -0.03 -22.73 2.07
CA PHE A 429 0.65 -23.83 2.76
C PHE A 429 -0.37 -24.68 3.53
N ASN A 430 -0.05 -25.95 3.76
CA ASN A 430 -0.99 -26.98 4.25
C ASN A 430 -1.43 -26.77 5.70
N ASP A 431 -0.67 -26.02 6.50
CA ASP A 431 -0.96 -25.67 7.88
C ASP A 431 -1.84 -24.40 8.02
N ASP A 432 -2.45 -23.95 6.91
CA ASP A 432 -3.10 -22.65 6.78
C ASP A 432 -2.16 -21.46 7.09
N THR A 433 -0.86 -21.69 7.28
CA THR A 433 0.09 -20.58 7.25
C THR A 433 0.17 -20.07 5.82
N PHE A 434 0.32 -18.78 5.72
CA PHE A 434 0.45 -18.08 4.47
C PHE A 434 1.65 -17.18 4.60
N ILE A 435 2.32 -16.93 3.48
CA ILE A 435 3.22 -15.80 3.39
C ILE A 435 2.32 -14.56 3.44
N GLU A 436 2.07 -14.06 4.65
CA GLU A 436 1.48 -12.75 4.87
C GLU A 436 2.50 -11.77 4.30
N TYR A 437 2.26 -11.35 3.05
CA TYR A 437 3.16 -10.50 2.29
C TYR A 437 4.44 -11.16 1.81
N PRO A 438 4.93 -10.62 0.71
CA PRO A 438 6.15 -9.88 0.93
C PRO A 438 5.84 -8.40 0.71
N SER A 439 6.48 -7.56 1.52
CA SER A 439 6.63 -6.11 1.28
C SER A 439 7.40 -5.82 -0.03
N PHE A 440 7.64 -6.87 -0.80
CA PHE A 440 8.34 -7.00 -2.06
C PHE A 440 7.67 -8.18 -2.80
N THR A 441 7.87 -8.31 -4.10
CA THR A 441 7.72 -9.63 -4.72
C THR A 441 8.92 -10.45 -4.28
N GLN A 442 8.73 -11.60 -3.62
CA GLN A 442 9.84 -12.52 -3.38
C GLN A 442 10.31 -13.03 -4.74
N GLU A 443 11.55 -12.71 -5.11
CA GLU A 443 12.15 -13.21 -6.34
C GLU A 443 12.27 -14.73 -6.22
N ILE A 444 11.66 -15.43 -7.19
CA ILE A 444 11.82 -16.87 -7.36
C ILE A 444 13.06 -17.03 -8.24
N HIS A 445 14.12 -17.59 -7.69
CA HIS A 445 15.33 -17.91 -8.44
C HIS A 445 15.05 -19.09 -9.37
N ALA A 446 15.37 -18.93 -10.65
CA ALA A 446 15.25 -20.01 -11.62
C ALA A 446 16.17 -21.19 -11.23
N PRO A 447 15.81 -22.43 -11.60
CA PRO A 447 16.67 -23.59 -11.43
C PRO A 447 18.05 -23.33 -12.05
N GLY A 448 19.12 -23.47 -11.27
CA GLY A 448 20.51 -23.29 -11.74
C GLY A 448 21.15 -21.93 -11.44
N GLN A 449 20.43 -20.96 -10.86
CA GLN A 449 21.04 -19.73 -10.32
C GLN A 449 20.93 -19.71 -8.79
N SER A 450 21.80 -20.45 -8.09
CA SER A 450 21.85 -20.40 -6.63
C SER A 450 22.58 -19.14 -6.14
N SER A 451 21.88 -18.32 -5.39
CA SER A 451 22.45 -17.45 -4.37
C SER A 451 22.91 -18.30 -3.18
N GLN A 452 24.04 -19.01 -3.31
CA GLN A 452 24.70 -19.63 -2.16
C GLN A 452 26.10 -19.04 -2.00
N LYS A 453 26.27 -18.31 -0.89
CA LYS A 453 27.58 -18.04 -0.30
C LYS A 453 28.16 -19.36 0.21
N GLU A 454 29.48 -19.45 0.11
CA GLU A 454 30.38 -20.56 0.44
C GLU A 454 29.92 -21.48 1.58
N GLY A 455 29.87 -22.79 1.32
CA GLY A 455 29.85 -23.81 2.39
C GLY A 455 29.07 -25.10 2.08
N GLY A 456 28.11 -25.09 1.16
CA GLY A 456 27.30 -26.27 0.82
C GLY A 456 27.79 -26.99 -0.43
N GLN A 457 28.11 -28.28 -0.33
CA GLN A 457 28.48 -29.12 -1.46
C GLN A 457 27.36 -29.17 -2.51
N GLN A 458 27.71 -28.88 -3.76
CA GLN A 458 26.83 -29.06 -4.93
C GLN A 458 26.49 -30.54 -5.10
N GLN A 459 25.28 -30.95 -4.73
CA GLN A 459 24.70 -32.18 -5.25
C GLN A 459 24.05 -31.87 -6.61
N SER A 460 24.87 -31.95 -7.66
CA SER A 460 24.44 -31.81 -9.06
C SER A 460 23.61 -33.04 -9.46
N ASN A 461 22.34 -33.10 -9.06
CA ASN A 461 21.41 -34.11 -9.59
C ASN A 461 20.97 -33.69 -11.00
N SER A 462 21.75 -34.14 -11.98
CA SER A 462 21.61 -33.98 -13.43
C SER A 462 20.34 -34.61 -14.05
N LYS A 463 19.19 -34.63 -13.38
CA LYS A 463 17.92 -35.19 -13.93
C LYS A 463 16.67 -34.40 -13.57
N ASP A 464 16.78 -33.10 -13.30
CA ASP A 464 15.58 -32.28 -13.17
C ASP A 464 15.05 -31.89 -14.55
N ASN A 465 14.11 -32.68 -15.08
CA ASN A 465 13.45 -32.50 -16.38
C ASN A 465 12.52 -31.27 -16.43
N GLY A 466 12.91 -30.15 -15.80
CA GLY A 466 12.08 -28.96 -15.64
C GLY A 466 10.93 -29.14 -14.63
N ASN A 467 11.12 -30.03 -13.64
CA ASN A 467 10.17 -30.21 -12.55
C ASN A 467 10.38 -29.11 -11.49
N LEU A 468 11.61 -28.76 -11.12
CA LEU A 468 11.86 -27.56 -10.32
C LEU A 468 11.54 -26.30 -11.15
N LEU A 469 10.65 -25.47 -10.65
CA LEU A 469 10.27 -24.17 -11.22
C LEU A 469 11.16 -23.05 -10.69
N GLY A 470 11.71 -23.23 -9.49
CA GLY A 470 12.62 -22.28 -8.86
C GLY A 470 12.63 -22.40 -7.33
N THR A 471 13.39 -21.52 -6.68
CA THR A 471 13.55 -21.49 -5.23
C THR A 471 13.41 -20.08 -4.69
N PHE A 472 12.93 -19.94 -3.45
CA PHE A 472 13.03 -18.69 -2.71
C PHE A 472 13.40 -18.96 -1.25
N THR A 473 14.01 -17.98 -0.58
CA THR A 473 14.41 -18.12 0.82
C THR A 473 13.45 -17.34 1.71
N ILE A 474 12.90 -18.01 2.72
CA ILE A 474 12.17 -17.39 3.82
C ILE A 474 13.17 -17.13 4.94
N GLU A 475 13.52 -15.87 5.17
CA GLU A 475 14.26 -15.51 6.38
C GLU A 475 13.32 -15.61 7.58
N ALA A 476 13.77 -16.27 8.66
CA ALA A 476 13.02 -16.29 9.91
C ALA A 476 12.78 -14.84 10.36
N ALA A 477 11.51 -14.47 10.55
CA ALA A 477 11.14 -13.13 10.98
C ALA A 477 11.94 -12.76 12.25
N LYS A 478 12.87 -11.80 12.13
CA LYS A 478 13.52 -11.24 13.31
C LYS A 478 12.43 -10.59 14.16
N SER A 479 12.03 -11.27 15.24
CA SER A 479 11.39 -10.64 16.38
C SER A 479 12.38 -9.61 16.93
N LYS A 480 12.33 -8.37 16.42
CA LYS A 480 13.09 -7.25 16.96
C LYS A 480 12.40 -6.75 18.24
N THR A 481 12.42 -7.57 19.27
CA THR A 481 12.17 -7.16 20.66
C THR A 481 13.26 -7.74 21.55
N LYS A 482 14.50 -7.28 21.35
CA LYS A 482 15.48 -7.14 22.42
C LYS A 482 16.25 -5.86 22.21
N THR A 483 15.71 -4.81 22.82
CA THR A 483 16.44 -3.61 23.22
C THR A 483 17.51 -4.04 24.22
N GLU A 484 18.66 -4.50 23.74
CA GLU A 484 19.86 -4.60 24.58
C GLU A 484 20.58 -3.26 24.49
N VAL A 485 20.31 -2.44 25.51
CA VAL A 485 21.05 -1.24 25.85
C VAL A 485 22.51 -1.64 26.05
N LYS A 486 23.32 -1.51 25.00
CA LYS A 486 24.78 -1.61 25.12
C LYS A 486 25.29 -0.28 25.69
N LYS A 487 25.24 -0.18 27.02
CA LYS A 487 26.05 0.75 27.81
C LYS A 487 27.52 0.35 27.68
N THR A 488 28.35 1.25 27.19
CA THR A 488 29.82 1.40 27.38
C THR A 488 30.16 2.68 26.62
N GLU A 489 30.18 3.89 27.18
CA GLU A 489 31.11 4.43 28.19
C GLU A 489 32.55 3.90 28.08
N ASP A 490 33.42 4.87 27.76
CA ASP A 490 34.87 4.98 27.89
C ASP A 490 35.81 4.07 27.08
N THR A 491 36.30 4.64 25.97
CA THR A 491 37.64 4.37 25.45
C THR A 491 38.44 5.66 25.39
N GLN A 492 39.30 5.88 26.39
CA GLN A 492 40.44 6.76 26.27
C GLN A 492 41.72 5.98 26.59
N ASN A 493 42.59 5.93 25.58
CA ASN A 493 43.96 5.45 25.55
C ASN A 493 44.76 5.75 26.82
N GLN A 494 45.50 4.74 27.31
CA GLN A 494 46.95 4.84 27.58
C GLN A 494 47.56 3.50 28.04
N GLY A 495 48.60 3.06 27.33
CA GLY A 495 49.82 2.58 27.98
C GLY A 495 50.01 1.08 28.23
N LYS A 496 51.07 0.56 27.57
CA LYS A 496 52.00 -0.50 27.98
C LYS A 496 51.71 -1.96 27.56
N LYS A 497 52.51 -2.36 26.55
CA LYS A 497 53.26 -3.62 26.39
C LYS A 497 53.00 -4.73 27.42
N ALA A 498 52.63 -5.91 26.93
CA ALA A 498 53.33 -7.17 27.21
C ALA A 498 52.94 -8.23 26.17
N GLU A 499 53.96 -8.94 25.68
CA GLU A 499 53.90 -10.08 24.77
C GLU A 499 53.31 -11.32 25.47
N GLY A 500 52.49 -12.10 24.76
CA GLY A 500 51.98 -13.38 25.23
C GLY A 500 51.20 -14.11 24.12
N THR A 501 51.80 -15.14 23.57
CA THR A 501 51.41 -16.02 22.45
C THR A 501 50.09 -16.79 22.68
N PRO A 502 49.46 -17.32 21.61
CA PRO A 502 48.02 -17.58 21.56
C PRO A 502 47.66 -18.97 22.09
N ASN A 503 46.59 -19.06 22.88
CA ASN A 503 46.04 -20.35 23.30
C ASN A 503 44.57 -20.50 22.90
N GLN A 504 44.31 -21.66 22.31
CA GLN A 504 43.09 -22.11 21.68
C GLN A 504 41.97 -22.31 22.73
N GLY A 505 40.85 -21.62 22.55
CA GLY A 505 39.64 -21.84 23.32
C GLY A 505 38.45 -21.93 22.38
N LYS A 506 38.07 -23.17 22.05
CA LYS A 506 36.86 -23.56 21.31
C LYS A 506 35.65 -22.74 21.78
N LYS A 507 35.20 -21.75 20.99
CA LYS A 507 33.87 -21.17 21.17
C LYS A 507 32.90 -21.91 20.26
N ALA A 508 31.98 -22.59 20.93
CA ALA A 508 30.88 -23.35 20.37
C ALA A 508 30.23 -22.63 19.19
N GLU A 509 29.99 -23.42 18.15
CA GLU A 509 29.26 -23.08 16.92
C GLU A 509 27.96 -22.37 17.30
N GLY A 510 27.94 -21.05 17.11
CA GLY A 510 26.70 -20.29 17.12
C GLY A 510 25.88 -20.79 15.95
N THR A 511 24.78 -21.49 16.23
CA THR A 511 23.79 -21.93 15.24
C THR A 511 23.45 -20.76 14.35
N GLU A 512 23.99 -20.82 13.13
CA GLU A 512 23.89 -19.80 12.12
C GLU A 512 22.42 -19.67 11.72
N ASN A 513 21.92 -18.44 11.74
CA ASN A 513 20.53 -18.08 11.52
C ASN A 513 20.20 -18.19 10.01
N GLN A 514 20.33 -19.39 9.44
CA GLN A 514 20.20 -19.67 8.02
C GLN A 514 18.72 -19.61 7.62
N GLY A 515 18.36 -18.71 6.70
CA GLY A 515 17.02 -18.66 6.13
C GLY A 515 16.64 -20.01 5.48
N LYS A 516 15.35 -20.35 5.53
CA LYS A 516 14.83 -21.61 4.99
C LYS A 516 14.55 -21.46 3.50
N THR A 517 15.23 -22.24 2.66
CA THR A 517 14.94 -22.30 1.22
C THR A 517 13.70 -23.18 0.96
N ILE A 518 12.76 -22.64 0.18
CA ILE A 518 11.57 -23.33 -0.31
C ILE A 518 11.72 -23.60 -1.80
N PHE A 519 11.51 -24.85 -2.20
CA PHE A 519 11.61 -25.31 -3.58
C PHE A 519 10.22 -25.41 -4.22
N LEU A 520 10.03 -24.80 -5.39
CA LEU A 520 8.77 -24.84 -6.13
C LEU A 520 8.84 -25.92 -7.19
N TYR A 521 7.99 -26.94 -7.10
CA TYR A 521 7.94 -28.03 -8.07
C TYR A 521 6.68 -27.99 -8.92
N LYS A 522 6.78 -28.46 -10.16
CA LYS A 522 5.71 -28.43 -11.17
C LYS A 522 4.85 -29.69 -11.16
N THR A 523 5.46 -30.86 -11.07
CA THR A 523 4.77 -32.16 -11.26
C THR A 523 4.86 -33.06 -10.03
N SER A 524 5.98 -33.05 -9.31
CA SER A 524 6.17 -33.88 -8.12
C SER A 524 7.21 -33.28 -7.18
N ILE A 525 7.06 -33.50 -5.89
CA ILE A 525 8.10 -33.15 -4.90
C ILE A 525 9.02 -34.35 -4.72
N PRO A 526 10.36 -34.17 -4.75
CA PRO A 526 11.32 -35.23 -4.45
C PRO A 526 11.15 -35.82 -3.05
N ASN A 527 11.50 -37.10 -2.87
CA ASN A 527 11.29 -37.82 -1.60
C ASN A 527 12.08 -37.25 -0.42
N ASP A 528 13.14 -36.48 -0.66
CA ASP A 528 13.94 -35.78 0.35
C ASP A 528 13.36 -34.42 0.76
N LYS A 529 12.21 -34.04 0.18
CA LYS A 529 11.49 -32.78 0.41
C LYS A 529 10.07 -33.04 0.89
N GLN A 530 9.49 -32.09 1.61
CA GLN A 530 8.15 -32.20 2.19
C GLN A 530 7.25 -31.02 1.75
N ASP A 531 6.09 -31.37 1.18
CA ASP A 531 5.08 -30.41 0.68
C ASP A 531 4.54 -29.52 1.79
N GLY A 532 4.61 -28.21 1.59
CA GLY A 532 4.25 -27.19 2.56
C GLY A 532 5.32 -26.90 3.62
N VAL A 533 6.44 -27.64 3.64
CA VAL A 533 7.51 -27.46 4.64
C VAL A 533 8.74 -26.82 3.99
N ASP A 534 9.44 -27.54 3.11
CA ASP A 534 10.62 -27.04 2.38
C ASP A 534 10.46 -27.18 0.85
N ALA A 535 9.31 -27.68 0.40
CA ALA A 535 8.90 -27.66 -0.98
C ALA A 535 7.42 -27.32 -1.10
N VAL A 536 7.03 -26.80 -2.26
CA VAL A 536 5.62 -26.59 -2.62
C VAL A 536 5.40 -27.20 -3.99
N LEU A 537 4.45 -28.11 -4.11
CA LEU A 537 3.98 -28.59 -5.40
C LEU A 537 2.97 -27.58 -5.93
N ILE A 538 3.25 -26.97 -7.07
CA ILE A 538 2.27 -26.11 -7.76
C ILE A 538 1.19 -27.01 -8.37
N LYS A 539 0.23 -27.39 -7.53
CA LYS A 539 -0.99 -28.09 -7.92
C LYS A 539 -1.94 -27.05 -8.51
N ASP A 540 -1.81 -26.82 -9.82
CA ASP A 540 -2.83 -26.38 -10.79
C ASP A 540 -2.26 -25.42 -11.84
N LYS A 541 -2.44 -25.84 -13.09
CA LYS A 541 -2.19 -25.09 -14.33
C LYS A 541 -3.10 -23.87 -14.38
#